data_AF-T0YI84-F1
#
_entry.id   AF-T0YI84-F1
#
_cell.length_a   1.000
_cell.length_b   1.000
_cell.length_c   1.000
_cell.angle_alpha   90.00
_cell.angle_beta   90.00
_cell.angle_gamma   90.00
#
_symmetry.space_group_name_H-M   'P 1'
#
loop_
_entity.id
_entity.type
_entity.pdbx_description
1 polymer ?
#
loop_
_entity_poly.entity_id
_entity_poly.type
_entity_poly.pdbx_seq_one_letter_code
_entity_poly.pdbx_strand_id
1 'polypeptide(L)'
;APLREVQRSQIVLLSARGWSNAAIARHLHVTENTARLWRRRFVEDPDHGLEDRPRPGRPRRYSELDRATVIAFACELPIRRGLPLSRFSYADIAREIRSEHPGAPSRSTIARWLRANSLRPWRYRYWKFPRDPHFRERAEEVIDLYHRRWEGHPLGPNDYVLSADEKTCIQVL
;
A
#
# COMPACT_ATOMS: atom_id res chain seq x y z
N ALA A 1 9.68 27.98 8.71
CA ALA A 1 10.96 27.89 7.95
C ALA A 1 11.93 29.09 8.05
N PRO A 2 11.59 30.30 8.54
CA PRO A 2 12.39 31.51 8.24
C PRO A 2 13.77 31.60 8.92
N LEU A 3 13.96 31.04 10.12
CA LEU A 3 15.20 31.23 10.89
C LEU A 3 16.45 30.61 10.23
N ARG A 4 16.31 29.45 9.56
CA ARG A 4 17.44 28.72 8.97
C ARG A 4 17.97 29.40 7.71
N GLU A 5 17.08 29.96 6.89
CA GLU A 5 17.45 30.69 5.68
C GLU A 5 18.18 31.99 6.02
N VAL A 6 17.72 32.72 7.04
CA VAL A 6 18.40 33.92 7.57
C VAL A 6 19.81 33.57 8.05
N GLN A 7 19.96 32.50 8.83
CA GLN A 7 21.28 32.07 9.35
C GLN A 7 22.25 31.72 8.20
N ARG A 8 21.79 31.00 7.17
CA ARG A 8 22.59 30.67 5.98
C ARG A 8 23.01 31.91 5.21
N SER A 9 22.12 32.89 5.06
CA SER A 9 22.40 34.16 4.39
C SER A 9 23.41 35.02 5.18
N GLN A 10 23.31 35.04 6.51
CA GLN A 10 24.26 35.74 7.40
C GLN A 10 25.68 35.17 7.28
N ILE A 11 25.83 33.84 7.13
CA ILE A 11 27.14 33.21 6.88
C ILE A 11 27.80 33.79 5.62
N VAL A 12 27.03 33.92 4.52
CA VAL A 12 27.53 34.46 3.25
C VAL A 12 27.86 35.94 3.37
N LEU A 13 26.98 36.73 3.99
CA LEU A 13 27.19 38.18 4.19
C LEU A 13 28.44 38.48 5.03
N LEU A 14 28.64 37.76 6.14
CA LEU A 14 29.83 37.95 6.99
C LEU A 14 31.10 37.48 6.28
N SER A 15 31.03 36.39 5.51
CA SER A 15 32.12 35.96 4.65
C SER A 15 32.53 37.04 3.64
N ALA A 16 31.56 37.69 2.99
CA ALA A 16 31.82 38.78 2.04
C ALA A 16 32.47 40.01 2.70
N ARG A 17 32.25 40.20 4.02
CA ARG A 17 32.91 41.23 4.84
C ARG A 17 34.29 40.81 5.34
N GLY A 18 34.86 39.71 4.84
CA GLY A 18 36.20 39.24 5.20
C GLY A 18 36.28 38.44 6.51
N TRP A 19 35.14 38.04 7.11
CA TRP A 19 35.18 37.27 8.35
C TRP A 19 35.67 35.84 8.10
N SER A 20 36.51 35.33 9.02
CA SER A 20 36.94 33.93 9.00
C SER A 20 35.81 32.99 9.39
N ASN A 21 35.87 31.72 8.94
CA ASN A 21 34.85 30.72 9.31
C ASN A 21 34.71 30.56 10.83
N ALA A 22 35.82 30.62 11.57
CA ALA A 22 35.83 30.54 13.02
C ALA A 22 35.16 31.76 13.69
N ALA A 23 35.30 32.96 13.12
CA ALA A 23 34.61 34.16 13.62
C ALA A 23 33.10 34.08 13.36
N ILE A 24 32.70 33.67 12.14
CA ILE A 24 31.29 33.49 11.76
C ILE A 24 30.64 32.42 12.64
N ALA A 25 31.31 31.28 12.84
CA ALA A 25 30.82 30.18 13.66
C ALA A 25 30.53 30.61 15.10
N ARG A 26 31.46 31.33 15.73
CA ARG A 26 31.28 31.89 17.08
C ARG A 26 30.14 32.90 17.14
N HIS A 27 30.04 33.79 16.15
CA HIS A 27 29.02 34.84 16.14
C HIS A 27 27.60 34.31 15.91
N LEU A 28 27.43 33.31 15.04
CA LEU A 28 26.13 32.74 14.69
C LEU A 28 25.77 31.48 15.50
N HIS A 29 26.61 31.10 16.47
CA HIS A 29 26.46 29.88 17.27
C HIS A 29 26.29 28.60 16.42
N VAL A 30 27.11 28.46 15.38
CA VAL A 30 27.16 27.27 14.51
C VAL A 30 28.55 26.64 14.53
N THR A 31 28.68 25.45 13.95
CA THR A 31 30.01 24.84 13.77
C THR A 31 30.76 25.49 12.61
N GLU A 32 32.10 25.51 12.67
CA GLU A 32 32.91 26.00 11.55
C GLU A 32 32.64 25.22 10.25
N ASN A 33 32.38 23.91 10.36
CA ASN A 33 32.00 23.06 9.23
C ASN A 33 30.68 23.50 8.58
N THR A 34 29.72 23.98 9.37
CA THR A 34 28.46 24.55 8.85
C THR A 34 28.73 25.83 8.06
N ALA A 35 29.55 26.74 8.59
CA ALA A 35 29.93 27.96 7.88
C ALA A 35 30.66 27.65 6.57
N ARG A 36 31.62 26.71 6.61
CA ARG A 36 32.37 26.23 5.44
C ARG A 36 31.46 25.61 4.39
N LEU A 37 30.50 24.76 4.80
CA LEU A 37 29.55 24.10 3.91
C LEU A 37 28.73 25.12 3.11
N TRP A 38 28.11 26.09 3.81
CA TRP A 38 27.21 27.04 3.16
C TRP A 38 27.96 28.07 2.31
N ARG A 39 29.15 28.52 2.74
CA ARG A 39 30.02 29.34 1.88
C ARG A 39 30.40 28.61 0.60
N ARG A 40 30.82 27.34 0.72
CA ARG A 40 31.18 26.53 -0.45
C ARG A 40 29.98 26.38 -1.39
N ARG A 41 28.81 26.01 -0.86
CA ARG A 41 27.60 25.86 -1.68
C ARG A 41 27.19 27.15 -2.39
N PHE A 42 27.31 28.30 -1.72
CA PHE A 42 27.00 29.59 -2.33
C PHE A 42 27.98 29.96 -3.45
N VAL A 43 29.28 29.62 -3.31
CA VAL A 43 30.27 29.83 -4.38
C VAL A 43 30.04 28.88 -5.56
N GLU A 44 29.64 27.63 -5.29
CA GLU A 44 29.30 26.64 -6.32
C GLU A 44 28.02 27.02 -7.09
N ASP A 45 27.03 27.61 -6.41
CA ASP A 45 25.71 27.91 -6.94
C ASP A 45 25.12 29.14 -6.19
N PRO A 46 25.30 30.36 -6.71
CA PRO A 46 24.81 31.58 -6.05
C PRO A 46 23.29 31.68 -5.96
N ASP A 47 22.56 31.06 -6.91
CA ASP A 47 21.11 31.18 -7.02
C ASP A 47 20.41 30.20 -6.07
N HIS A 48 20.87 28.94 -6.00
CA HIS A 48 20.21 27.88 -5.23
C HIS A 48 21.09 27.25 -4.13
N GLY A 49 22.35 27.68 -3.97
CA GLY A 49 23.31 27.06 -3.04
C GLY A 49 22.91 27.13 -1.56
N LEU A 50 22.01 28.04 -1.18
CA LEU A 50 21.49 28.17 0.19
C LEU A 50 20.22 27.36 0.45
N GLU A 51 19.67 26.72 -0.57
CA GLU A 51 18.50 25.85 -0.45
C GLU A 51 18.86 24.50 0.18
N ASP A 52 17.85 23.85 0.78
CA ASP A 52 18.01 22.48 1.24
C ASP A 52 18.05 21.53 0.04
N ARG A 53 19.23 20.94 -0.19
CA ARG A 53 19.37 19.86 -1.17
C ARG A 53 18.44 18.68 -0.80
N PRO A 54 17.85 17.98 -1.79
CA PRO A 54 17.04 16.79 -1.54
C PRO A 54 17.82 15.81 -0.67
N ARG A 55 17.24 15.41 0.47
CA ARG A 55 17.88 14.41 1.32
C ARG A 55 17.78 13.07 0.60
N PRO A 56 18.90 12.36 0.35
CA PRO A 56 18.80 10.98 -0.10
C PRO A 56 18.06 10.23 1.00
N GLY A 57 16.83 9.80 0.70
CA GLY A 57 16.03 9.02 1.63
C GLY A 57 16.77 7.72 2.00
N ARG A 58 16.18 6.94 2.92
CA ARG A 58 16.74 5.63 3.25
C ARG A 58 16.93 4.82 1.96
N PRO A 59 18.13 4.22 1.74
CA PRO A 59 18.37 3.39 0.57
C PRO A 59 17.28 2.32 0.43
N ARG A 60 16.84 2.09 -0.81
CA ARG A 60 15.85 1.06 -1.12
C ARG A 60 16.44 -0.30 -0.75
N ARG A 61 15.76 -1.01 0.14
CA ARG A 61 16.19 -2.34 0.63
C ARG A 61 15.85 -3.47 -0.34
N TYR A 62 14.77 -3.31 -1.11
CA TYR A 62 14.26 -4.34 -2.00
C TYR A 62 14.29 -3.82 -3.43
N SER A 63 14.64 -4.71 -4.35
CA SER A 63 14.69 -4.44 -5.78
C SER A 63 13.28 -4.37 -6.39
N GLU A 64 13.18 -3.87 -7.62
CA GLU A 64 11.92 -3.97 -8.38
C GLU A 64 11.61 -5.43 -8.75
N LEU A 65 12.62 -6.29 -8.87
CA LEU A 65 12.42 -7.72 -9.08
C LEU A 65 11.71 -8.36 -7.87
N ASP A 66 12.17 -8.07 -6.64
CA ASP A 66 11.51 -8.54 -5.42
C ASP A 66 10.04 -8.12 -5.38
N ARG A 67 9.79 -6.86 -5.76
CA ARG A 67 8.44 -6.31 -5.82
C ARG A 67 7.58 -7.02 -6.86
N ALA A 68 8.12 -7.25 -8.07
CA ALA A 68 7.43 -7.95 -9.14
C ALA A 68 7.09 -9.39 -8.76
N THR A 69 8.02 -10.11 -8.11
CA THR A 69 7.81 -11.48 -7.61
C THR A 69 6.65 -11.53 -6.61
N VAL A 70 6.58 -10.59 -5.66
CA VAL A 70 5.47 -10.51 -4.70
C VAL A 70 4.13 -10.22 -5.39
N ILE A 71 4.13 -9.34 -6.39
CA ILE A 71 2.93 -9.01 -7.15
C ILE A 71 2.44 -10.22 -7.94
N ALA A 72 3.34 -10.91 -8.63
CA ALA A 72 3.02 -12.12 -9.39
C ALA A 72 2.45 -13.20 -8.46
N PHE A 73 3.09 -13.43 -7.31
CA PHE A 73 2.60 -14.35 -6.28
C PHE A 73 1.18 -13.99 -5.83
N ALA A 74 0.93 -12.71 -5.54
CA ALA A 74 -0.37 -12.24 -5.09
C ALA A 74 -1.49 -12.37 -6.15
N CYS A 75 -1.12 -12.44 -7.42
CA CYS A 75 -2.03 -12.62 -8.56
C CYS A 75 -2.24 -14.08 -8.95
N GLU A 76 -1.58 -15.02 -8.28
CA GLU A 76 -1.76 -16.46 -8.48
C GLU A 76 -2.88 -17.01 -7.58
N LEU A 77 -3.57 -18.06 -8.04
CA LEU A 77 -4.53 -18.76 -7.20
C LEU A 77 -3.78 -19.66 -6.21
N PRO A 78 -4.11 -19.65 -4.90
CA PRO A 78 -3.38 -20.47 -3.93
C PRO A 78 -3.40 -21.97 -4.25
N ILE A 79 -4.49 -22.46 -4.84
CA ILE A 79 -4.61 -23.87 -5.26
C ILE A 79 -3.55 -24.28 -6.29
N ARG A 80 -3.08 -23.35 -7.14
CA ARG A 80 -2.00 -23.64 -8.10
C ARG A 80 -0.65 -23.86 -7.42
N ARG A 81 -0.52 -23.42 -6.17
CA ARG A 81 0.64 -23.70 -5.31
C ARG A 81 0.40 -24.86 -4.33
N GLY A 82 -0.69 -25.62 -4.49
CA GLY A 82 -1.03 -26.72 -3.59
C GLY A 82 -1.45 -26.27 -2.19
N LEU A 83 -1.77 -24.99 -1.99
CA LEU A 83 -2.18 -24.47 -0.70
C LEU A 83 -3.69 -24.69 -0.51
N PRO A 84 -4.14 -25.16 0.67
CA PRO A 84 -5.56 -25.36 0.98
C PRO A 84 -6.25 -24.03 1.33
N LEU A 85 -5.93 -22.97 0.58
CA LEU A 85 -6.46 -21.63 0.77
C LEU A 85 -7.35 -21.28 -0.41
N SER A 86 -8.55 -20.79 -0.14
CA SER A 86 -9.40 -20.23 -1.19
C SER A 86 -8.84 -18.90 -1.71
N ARG A 87 -8.11 -18.15 -0.86
CA ARG A 87 -7.61 -16.81 -1.12
C ARG A 87 -6.34 -16.51 -0.34
N PHE A 88 -5.51 -15.63 -0.87
CA PHE A 88 -4.36 -15.09 -0.13
C PHE A 88 -4.74 -13.89 0.75
N SER A 89 -4.35 -13.94 2.02
CA SER A 89 -4.17 -12.74 2.84
C SER A 89 -2.76 -12.19 2.71
N TYR A 90 -2.52 -10.96 3.21
CA TYR A 90 -1.16 -10.43 3.32
C TYR A 90 -0.22 -11.31 4.16
N ALA A 91 -0.76 -11.97 5.18
CA ALA A 91 0.03 -12.83 6.07
C ALA A 91 0.43 -14.12 5.36
N ASP A 92 -0.47 -14.69 4.56
CA ASP A 92 -0.17 -15.88 3.75
C ASP A 92 0.95 -15.58 2.75
N ILE A 93 0.81 -14.50 1.97
CA ILE A 93 1.83 -14.09 1.01
C ILE A 93 3.19 -13.87 1.71
N ALA A 94 3.19 -13.20 2.87
CA ALA A 94 4.43 -12.96 3.61
C ALA A 94 5.07 -14.24 4.17
N ARG A 95 4.27 -15.24 4.51
CA ARG A 95 4.71 -16.54 5.01
C ARG A 95 5.32 -17.37 3.88
N GLU A 96 4.61 -17.50 2.77
CA GLU A 96 5.06 -18.30 1.60
C GLU A 96 6.32 -17.71 0.95
N ILE A 97 6.38 -16.38 0.77
CA ILE A 97 7.58 -15.76 0.18
C ILE A 97 8.79 -15.88 1.12
N ARG A 98 8.55 -15.90 2.44
CA ARG A 98 9.62 -16.07 3.43
C ARG A 98 10.17 -17.50 3.45
N SER A 99 9.34 -18.52 3.20
CA SER A 99 9.82 -19.89 3.05
C SER A 99 10.66 -20.07 1.78
N GLU A 100 10.35 -19.34 0.70
CA GLU A 100 11.10 -19.41 -0.56
C GLU A 100 12.39 -18.56 -0.54
N HIS A 101 12.39 -17.42 0.17
CA HIS A 101 13.50 -16.45 0.13
C HIS A 101 13.89 -15.90 1.53
N PRO A 102 15.07 -16.30 2.06
CA PRO A 102 15.65 -15.65 3.23
C PRO A 102 15.91 -14.17 2.96
N GLY A 103 15.29 -13.29 3.77
CA GLY A 103 15.34 -11.83 3.55
C GLY A 103 14.08 -11.23 2.91
N ALA A 104 13.04 -12.03 2.73
CA ALA A 104 11.75 -11.61 2.20
C ALA A 104 11.19 -10.30 2.84
N PRO A 105 10.47 -9.49 2.07
CA PRO A 105 9.79 -8.30 2.56
C PRO A 105 8.86 -8.57 3.76
N SER A 106 8.76 -7.60 4.67
CA SER A 106 7.79 -7.68 5.76
C SER A 106 6.35 -7.67 5.24
N ARG A 107 5.40 -8.19 6.03
CA ARG A 107 3.96 -8.09 5.75
C ARG A 107 3.52 -6.66 5.44
N SER A 108 4.05 -5.67 6.17
CA SER A 108 3.76 -4.25 5.95
C SER A 108 4.30 -3.72 4.61
N THR A 109 5.47 -4.19 4.18
CA THR A 109 6.05 -3.83 2.87
C THR A 109 5.23 -4.44 1.74
N ILE A 110 4.85 -5.72 1.86
CA ILE A 110 3.97 -6.42 0.91
C ILE A 110 2.63 -5.70 0.82
N ALA A 111 2.00 -5.38 1.95
CA ALA A 111 0.74 -4.65 1.97
C ALA A 111 0.83 -3.30 1.26
N ARG A 112 1.92 -2.54 1.48
CA ARG A 112 2.17 -1.28 0.79
C ARG A 112 2.29 -1.47 -0.72
N TRP A 113 3.05 -2.48 -1.17
CA TRP A 113 3.22 -2.75 -2.60
C TRP A 113 1.93 -3.18 -3.28
N LEU A 114 1.13 -4.04 -2.65
CA LEU A 114 -0.15 -4.46 -3.21
C LEU A 114 -1.15 -3.31 -3.26
N ARG A 115 -1.22 -2.46 -2.22
CA ARG A 115 -2.06 -1.25 -2.25
C ARG A 115 -1.65 -0.26 -3.34
N ALA A 116 -0.34 -0.03 -3.51
CA ALA A 116 0.18 0.84 -4.56
C ALA A 116 -0.16 0.35 -5.99
N ASN A 117 -0.42 -0.95 -6.15
CA ASN A 117 -0.87 -1.55 -7.41
C ASN A 117 -2.38 -1.84 -7.44
N SER A 118 -3.15 -1.30 -6.49
CA SER A 118 -4.61 -1.55 -6.35
C SER A 118 -5.00 -3.03 -6.25
N LEU A 119 -4.09 -3.90 -5.83
CA LEU A 119 -4.30 -5.34 -5.71
C LEU A 119 -4.92 -5.70 -4.36
N ARG A 120 -5.98 -6.50 -4.41
CA ARG A 120 -6.66 -7.07 -3.25
C ARG A 120 -6.90 -8.57 -3.50
N PRO A 121 -5.89 -9.45 -3.31
CA PRO A 121 -6.02 -10.90 -3.53
C PRO A 121 -7.21 -11.56 -2.79
N TRP A 122 -7.61 -10.99 -1.66
CA TRP A 122 -8.79 -11.41 -0.88
C TRP A 122 -10.14 -10.81 -1.34
N ARG A 123 -10.18 -9.98 -2.41
CA ARG A 123 -11.44 -9.51 -3.02
C ARG A 123 -11.57 -9.97 -4.46
N TYR A 124 -12.66 -10.68 -4.76
CA TYR A 124 -13.07 -10.94 -6.14
C TYR A 124 -14.11 -9.89 -6.49
N ARG A 125 -13.90 -9.16 -7.59
CA ARG A 125 -15.01 -8.50 -8.27
C ARG A 125 -15.56 -9.54 -9.24
N TYR A 126 -16.66 -10.17 -8.87
CA TYR A 126 -17.42 -10.99 -9.80
C TYR A 126 -18.69 -10.23 -10.14
N TRP A 127 -19.05 -10.25 -11.42
CA TRP A 127 -20.37 -9.84 -11.85
C TRP A 127 -21.27 -11.06 -11.75
N LYS A 128 -22.41 -10.97 -11.06
CA LYS A 128 -23.40 -12.05 -11.03
C LYS A 128 -24.06 -12.10 -12.40
N PHE A 129 -23.54 -12.94 -13.28
CA PHE A 129 -24.20 -13.27 -14.54
C PHE A 129 -24.89 -14.63 -14.39
N PRO A 130 -26.16 -14.78 -14.81
CA PRO A 130 -26.81 -16.08 -14.88
C PRO A 130 -26.00 -17.01 -15.77
N ARG A 131 -25.34 -18.01 -15.19
CA ARG A 131 -24.57 -19.02 -15.93
C ARG A 131 -25.40 -20.25 -16.29
N ASP A 132 -26.51 -20.45 -15.59
CA ASP A 132 -27.44 -21.54 -15.86
C ASP A 132 -28.43 -21.09 -16.96
N PRO A 133 -28.53 -21.81 -18.09
CA PRO A 133 -29.52 -21.53 -19.13
C PRO A 133 -30.97 -21.51 -18.60
N HIS A 134 -31.26 -22.27 -17.54
CA HIS A 134 -32.58 -22.37 -16.90
C HIS A 134 -32.66 -21.53 -15.62
N PHE A 135 -31.81 -20.50 -15.49
CA PHE A 135 -31.73 -19.68 -14.28
C PHE A 135 -33.08 -19.11 -13.87
N ARG A 136 -33.89 -18.62 -14.83
CA ARG A 136 -35.18 -18.01 -14.53
C ARG A 136 -36.13 -19.02 -13.87
N GLU A 137 -36.30 -20.18 -14.49
CA GLU A 137 -37.20 -21.24 -14.01
C GLU A 137 -36.81 -21.68 -12.59
N ARG A 138 -35.53 -21.97 -12.37
CA ARG A 138 -35.04 -22.38 -11.03
C ARG A 138 -35.08 -21.25 -10.01
N ALA A 139 -34.85 -20.01 -10.43
CA ALA A 139 -34.95 -18.86 -9.53
C ALA A 139 -36.40 -18.61 -9.12
N GLU A 140 -37.37 -18.80 -10.03
CA GLU A 140 -38.80 -18.69 -9.75
C GLU A 140 -39.22 -19.69 -8.67
N GLU A 141 -38.80 -20.95 -8.75
CA GLU A 141 -39.08 -21.96 -7.71
C GLU A 141 -38.57 -21.54 -6.32
N VAL A 142 -37.34 -21.01 -6.26
CA VAL A 142 -36.75 -20.55 -5.00
C VAL A 142 -37.43 -19.28 -4.48
N ILE A 143 -37.78 -18.35 -5.38
CA ILE A 143 -38.49 -17.10 -5.04
C ILE A 143 -39.90 -17.40 -4.54
N ASP A 144 -40.60 -18.35 -5.16
CA ASP A 144 -41.92 -18.81 -4.71
C ASP A 144 -41.85 -19.34 -3.28
N LEU A 145 -40.83 -20.13 -2.94
CA LEU A 145 -40.61 -20.59 -1.57
C LEU A 145 -40.46 -19.44 -0.56
N TYR A 146 -39.72 -18.38 -0.91
CA TYR A 146 -39.64 -17.17 -0.07
C TYR A 146 -40.97 -16.42 0.05
N HIS A 147 -41.82 -16.48 -0.99
CA HIS A 147 -43.19 -15.98 -0.96
C HIS A 147 -44.18 -16.95 -0.29
N ARG A 148 -43.70 -18.02 0.34
CA ARG A 148 -44.51 -19.09 0.94
C ARG A 148 -45.45 -19.75 -0.07
N ARG A 149 -44.97 -20.00 -1.27
CA ARG A 149 -45.66 -20.75 -2.33
C ARG A 149 -44.79 -21.92 -2.78
N TRP A 150 -45.42 -23.02 -3.15
CA TRP A 150 -44.77 -24.17 -3.76
C TRP A 150 -45.68 -24.72 -4.85
N GLU A 151 -45.15 -24.92 -6.06
CA GLU A 151 -45.92 -25.39 -7.23
C GLU A 151 -47.23 -24.61 -7.46
N GLY A 152 -47.22 -23.30 -7.19
CA GLY A 152 -48.39 -22.43 -7.34
C GLY A 152 -49.35 -22.38 -6.15
N HIS A 153 -49.15 -23.20 -5.11
CA HIS A 153 -50.02 -23.30 -3.94
C HIS A 153 -49.41 -22.60 -2.71
N PRO A 154 -50.22 -21.93 -1.86
CA PRO A 154 -49.73 -21.34 -0.62
C PRO A 154 -49.34 -22.44 0.39
N LEU A 155 -48.21 -22.24 1.06
CA LEU A 155 -47.77 -23.10 2.16
C LEU A 155 -48.69 -22.93 3.37
N GLY A 156 -48.97 -24.04 4.04
CA GLY A 156 -49.82 -24.10 5.22
C GLY A 156 -49.17 -23.54 6.48
N PRO A 157 -49.94 -23.41 7.58
CA PRO A 157 -49.45 -22.87 8.86
C PRO A 157 -48.35 -23.72 9.50
N ASN A 158 -48.25 -25.01 9.16
CA ASN A 158 -47.24 -25.94 9.67
C ASN A 158 -46.12 -26.26 8.66
N ASP A 159 -46.08 -25.57 7.52
CA ASP A 159 -45.04 -25.75 6.52
C ASP A 159 -43.89 -24.76 6.74
N TYR A 160 -42.67 -25.28 6.75
CA TYR A 160 -41.45 -24.51 7.04
C TYR A 160 -40.50 -24.55 5.85
N VAL A 161 -39.98 -23.38 5.47
CA VAL A 161 -38.92 -23.26 4.46
C VAL A 161 -37.59 -23.14 5.19
N LEU A 162 -36.70 -24.10 4.96
CA LEU A 162 -35.35 -24.10 5.51
C LEU A 162 -34.37 -23.68 4.41
N SER A 163 -33.75 -22.52 4.59
CA SER A 163 -32.69 -22.05 3.69
C SER A 163 -31.33 -22.21 4.37
N ALA A 164 -30.48 -23.04 3.77
CA ALA A 164 -29.09 -23.20 4.17
C ALA A 164 -28.16 -22.43 3.21
N ASP A 165 -28.40 -21.13 3.02
CA ASP A 165 -27.43 -20.27 2.31
C ASP A 165 -26.36 -19.77 3.28
N GLU A 166 -25.52 -20.69 3.77
CA GLU A 166 -24.33 -20.31 4.53
C GLU A 166 -23.18 -19.95 3.58
N LYS A 167 -23.20 -18.71 3.11
CA LYS A 167 -21.98 -17.94 2.92
C LYS A 167 -22.08 -16.64 3.73
N THR A 168 -21.72 -16.73 5.00
CA THR A 168 -21.60 -15.64 6.00
C THR A 168 -20.71 -14.45 5.59
N CYS A 169 -20.24 -14.39 4.34
CA CYS A 169 -19.38 -13.35 3.79
C CYS A 169 -19.97 -12.60 2.57
N ILE A 170 -21.20 -12.91 2.14
CA ILE A 170 -21.86 -12.15 1.06
C ILE A 170 -22.67 -11.02 1.69
N GLN A 171 -22.06 -9.84 1.82
CA GLN A 171 -22.82 -8.60 1.99
C GLN A 171 -23.37 -8.21 0.61
N VAL A 172 -24.68 -8.34 0.42
CA VAL A 172 -25.42 -7.67 -0.66
C VAL A 172 -25.82 -6.30 -0.11
N LEU A 173 -25.32 -5.24 -0.75
CA LEU A 173 -25.80 -3.86 -0.58
C LEU A 173 -27.10 -3.69 -1.34
#